data_AF-X1DR18-F1
#
_entry.id   AF-X1DR18-F1
#
_cell.length_a   1.000
_cell.length_b   1.000
_cell.length_c   1.000
_cell.angle_alpha   90.00
_cell.angle_beta   90.00
_cell.angle_gamma   90.00
#
_symmetry.space_group_name_H-M   'P 1'
#
loop_
_entity.id
_entity.type
_entity.pdbx_description
1 polymer ?
#
loop_
_entity_poly.entity_id
_entity_poly.type
_entity_poly.pdbx_seq_one_letter_code
_entity_poly.pdbx_strand_id
1 'polypeptide(L)'
;KTSKGGSLIYSYVLQDDSKELNLPYSASMEFINVIRAIENVKLAAVFKQQKDYTYRVSLRSSGDTDVSKIAIKFGGGGHPTAAGYHCNSKDINHCIKQLENKFNTNN
;
A
#
# COMPACT_ATOMS: atom_id res chain seq x y z
N LYS A 1 -5.18 -3.77 -8.34
CA LYS A 1 -6.41 -3.00 -8.68
C LYS A 1 -6.04 -1.52 -8.80
N THR A 2 -6.79 -0.74 -9.59
CA THR A 2 -6.61 0.71 -9.72
C THR A 2 -7.84 1.44 -9.17
N SER A 3 -7.67 2.62 -8.58
CA SER A 3 -8.77 3.50 -8.21
C SER A 3 -8.49 4.96 -8.61
N LYS A 4 -9.56 5.76 -8.71
CA LYS A 4 -9.55 7.18 -9.13
C LYS A 4 -8.78 7.42 -10.43
N GLY A 5 -9.31 6.92 -11.55
CA GLY A 5 -8.77 7.16 -12.89
C GLY A 5 -7.33 6.67 -13.11
N GLY A 6 -6.80 5.80 -12.23
CA GLY A 6 -5.43 5.28 -12.32
C GLY A 6 -4.42 5.93 -11.36
N SER A 7 -4.81 6.94 -10.56
CA SER A 7 -3.89 7.68 -9.69
C SER A 7 -3.46 6.94 -8.41
N LEU A 8 -4.26 5.97 -7.95
CA LEU A 8 -3.90 5.04 -6.87
C LEU A 8 -3.92 3.61 -7.41
N ILE A 9 -2.83 2.89 -7.19
CA ILE A 9 -2.74 1.45 -7.47
C ILE A 9 -2.43 0.72 -6.19
N TYR A 10 -3.09 -0.42 -6.00
CA TYR A 10 -2.78 -1.29 -4.88
C TYR A 10 -2.86 -2.77 -5.20
N SER A 11 -2.11 -3.55 -4.41
CA SER A 11 -2.16 -5.00 -4.35
C SER A 11 -2.15 -5.46 -2.89
N TYR A 12 -2.57 -6.70 -2.65
CA TYR A 12 -2.52 -7.31 -1.34
C TYR A 12 -2.02 -8.75 -1.44
N VAL A 13 -1.39 -9.21 -0.36
CA VAL A 13 -0.88 -10.57 -0.22
C VAL A 13 -1.46 -11.13 1.08
N LEU A 14 -2.27 -12.19 0.95
CA LEU A 14 -2.83 -12.90 2.10
C LEU A 14 -1.82 -13.94 2.63
N GLN A 15 -2.03 -14.38 3.86
CA GLN A 15 -1.19 -15.42 4.47
C GLN A 15 -1.24 -16.72 3.68
N ASP A 16 -2.42 -17.07 3.18
CA ASP A 16 -2.64 -18.29 2.42
C ASP A 16 -1.91 -18.22 1.07
N ASP A 17 -1.95 -17.06 0.40
CA ASP A 17 -1.20 -16.80 -0.85
C ASP A 17 0.32 -16.95 -0.66
N SER A 18 0.87 -16.49 0.49
CA SER A 18 2.31 -16.63 0.77
C SER A 18 2.74 -18.07 1.02
N LYS A 19 1.85 -18.91 1.57
CA LYS A 19 2.14 -20.33 1.83
C LYS A 19 2.01 -21.18 0.56
N GLU A 20 1.06 -20.85 -0.31
CA GLU A 20 0.79 -21.60 -1.52
C GLU A 20 1.83 -21.34 -2.62
N LEU A 21 2.41 -20.13 -2.67
CA LEU A 21 3.27 -19.71 -3.77
C LEU A 21 4.78 -19.70 -3.45
N ASN A 22 5.20 -20.11 -2.24
CA ASN A 22 6.61 -20.08 -1.79
C ASN A 22 7.32 -18.74 -2.09
N LEU A 23 6.57 -17.64 -2.08
CA LEU A 23 7.07 -16.36 -2.57
C LEU A 23 8.11 -15.80 -1.60
N PRO A 24 9.34 -15.50 -2.07
CA PRO A 24 10.30 -14.81 -1.24
C PRO A 24 9.76 -13.43 -0.86
N TYR A 25 10.07 -12.97 0.35
CA TYR A 25 9.62 -11.67 0.88
C TYR A 25 9.87 -10.51 -0.10
N SER A 26 10.91 -10.62 -0.93
CA SER A 26 11.32 -9.69 -1.98
C SER A 26 10.32 -9.53 -3.14
N ALA A 27 9.49 -10.52 -3.45
CA ALA A 27 8.53 -10.44 -4.57
C ALA A 27 7.55 -9.25 -4.39
N SER A 28 7.19 -8.96 -3.14
CA SER A 28 6.35 -7.81 -2.80
C SER A 28 7.05 -6.45 -2.99
N MET A 29 8.39 -6.42 -2.95
CA MET A 29 9.19 -5.21 -3.19
C MET A 29 9.40 -4.95 -4.68
N GLU A 30 9.58 -6.00 -5.50
CA GLU A 30 9.71 -5.85 -6.96
C GLU A 30 8.43 -5.31 -7.60
N PHE A 31 7.26 -5.73 -7.11
CA PHE A 31 5.97 -5.23 -7.58
C PHE A 31 5.80 -3.72 -7.38
N ILE A 32 6.39 -3.19 -6.30
CA ILE A 32 6.38 -1.75 -6.00
C ILE A 32 7.14 -0.95 -7.06
N ASN A 33 8.23 -1.49 -7.61
CA ASN A 33 9.02 -0.82 -8.64
C ASN A 33 8.28 -0.81 -9.99
N VAL A 34 7.58 -1.89 -10.31
CA VAL A 34 6.73 -1.96 -11.52
C VAL A 34 5.61 -0.91 -11.46
N ILE A 35 4.99 -0.71 -10.29
CA ILE A 35 3.91 0.28 -10.15
C ILE A 35 4.45 1.72 -10.27
N ARG A 36 5.69 2.00 -9.83
CA ARG A 36 6.31 3.33 -10.00
C ARG A 36 6.54 3.72 -11.47
N ALA A 37 6.65 2.74 -12.36
CA ALA A 37 6.89 2.98 -13.79
C ALA A 37 5.61 3.30 -14.58
N ILE A 38 4.42 3.21 -13.94
CA ILE A 38 3.16 3.50 -14.61
C ILE A 38 2.94 5.01 -14.59
N GLU A 39 3.02 5.63 -15.77
CA GLU A 39 2.69 7.05 -15.95
C GLU A 39 1.29 7.33 -15.39
N ASN A 40 1.17 8.43 -14.63
CA ASN A 40 -0.04 8.90 -13.92
C ASN A 40 -0.35 8.25 -12.56
N VAL A 41 0.44 7.29 -12.07
CA VAL A 41 0.28 6.76 -10.71
C VAL A 41 0.94 7.70 -9.70
N LYS A 42 0.13 8.31 -8.84
CA LYS A 42 0.61 9.18 -7.75
C LYS A 42 0.99 8.39 -6.50
N LEU A 43 0.28 7.30 -6.25
CA LEU A 43 0.43 6.47 -5.06
C LEU A 43 0.31 4.97 -5.41
N ALA A 44 1.27 4.20 -4.94
CA ALA A 44 1.24 2.74 -4.94
C ALA A 44 1.16 2.22 -3.50
N ALA A 45 0.33 1.20 -3.27
CA ALA A 45 0.20 0.55 -1.97
C ALA A 45 0.26 -0.98 -2.05
N VAL A 46 0.97 -1.61 -1.12
CA VAL A 46 0.95 -3.06 -0.94
C VAL A 46 0.51 -3.38 0.47
N PHE A 47 -0.56 -4.15 0.59
CA PHE A 47 -1.09 -4.64 1.87
C PHE A 47 -0.58 -6.06 2.09
N LYS A 48 0.22 -6.27 3.13
CA LYS A 48 0.70 -7.60 3.49
C LYS A 48 0.01 -8.07 4.76
N GLN A 49 -0.77 -9.14 4.65
CA GLN A 49 -1.42 -9.74 5.81
C GLN A 49 -0.35 -10.29 6.79
N GLN A 50 -0.55 -9.99 8.06
CA GLN A 50 0.30 -10.39 9.18
C GLN A 50 -0.31 -11.60 9.89
N LYS A 51 0.47 -12.24 10.77
CA LYS A 51 0.04 -13.45 11.51
C LYS A 51 -1.25 -13.26 12.31
N ASP A 52 -1.49 -12.05 12.80
CA ASP A 52 -2.69 -11.66 13.56
C ASP A 52 -3.89 -11.27 12.66
N TYR A 53 -3.78 -11.52 11.35
CA TYR A 53 -4.74 -11.19 10.29
C TYR A 53 -4.89 -9.68 10.00
N THR A 54 -4.09 -8.83 10.64
CA THR A 54 -4.01 -7.40 10.30
C THR A 54 -3.11 -7.17 9.07
N TYR A 55 -2.96 -5.94 8.61
CA TYR A 55 -2.17 -5.64 7.41
C TYR A 55 -1.08 -4.62 7.66
N ARG A 56 0.16 -4.96 7.29
CA ARG A 56 1.22 -3.98 7.08
C ARG A 56 1.04 -3.36 5.71
N VAL A 57 0.93 -2.04 5.65
CA VAL A 57 0.73 -1.30 4.41
C VAL A 57 2.02 -0.58 4.04
N SER A 58 2.53 -0.86 2.84
CA SER A 58 3.71 -0.19 2.27
C SER A 58 3.28 0.77 1.17
N LEU A 59 3.70 2.03 1.26
CA LEU A 59 3.37 3.10 0.33
C LEU A 59 4.60 3.56 -0.46
N ARG A 60 4.36 3.92 -1.72
CA ARG A 60 5.35 4.48 -2.63
C ARG A 60 4.74 5.55 -3.53
N SER A 61 5.52 6.54 -3.92
CA SER A 61 5.13 7.56 -4.90
C SER A 61 6.20 7.74 -5.98
N SER A 62 5.79 8.30 -7.12
CA SER A 62 6.68 8.82 -8.17
C SER A 62 7.52 10.02 -7.70
N GLY A 63 7.09 10.72 -6.64
CA GLY A 63 7.73 11.94 -6.14
C GLY A 63 6.74 13.08 -5.94
N ASP A 64 5.60 13.05 -6.64
CA ASP A 64 4.62 14.14 -6.65
C ASP A 64 3.66 14.12 -5.45
N THR A 65 3.68 13.05 -4.65
CA THR A 65 2.83 12.89 -3.47
C THR A 65 3.66 12.43 -2.28
N ASP A 66 3.64 13.23 -1.21
CA ASP A 66 4.29 12.88 0.05
C ASP A 66 3.50 11.80 0.79
N VAL A 67 3.96 10.55 0.69
CA VAL A 67 3.31 9.38 1.30
C VAL A 67 3.60 9.26 2.79
N SER A 68 4.60 9.96 3.31
CA SER A 68 4.90 9.98 4.75
C SER A 68 3.76 10.63 5.53
N LYS A 69 3.17 11.70 4.98
CA LYS A 69 2.00 12.38 5.58
C LYS A 69 0.78 11.48 5.69
N ILE A 70 0.58 10.59 4.71
CA ILE A 70 -0.50 9.60 4.75
C ILE A 70 -0.21 8.57 5.84
N ALA A 71 1.01 8.01 5.86
CA ALA A 71 1.39 7.01 6.85
C ALA A 71 1.30 7.53 8.30
N ILE A 72 1.75 8.77 8.56
CA ILE A 72 1.68 9.42 9.87
C ILE A 72 0.23 9.52 10.38
N LYS A 73 -0.74 9.81 9.50
CA LYS A 73 -2.17 9.85 9.86
C LYS A 73 -2.72 8.51 10.33
N PHE A 74 -2.05 7.41 9.98
CA PHE A 74 -2.36 6.07 10.44
C PHE A 74 -1.43 5.58 11.55
N GLY A 75 -0.63 6.46 12.16
CA GLY A 75 0.34 6.11 13.22
C GLY A 75 1.61 5.42 12.72
N GLY A 76 1.87 5.45 11.42
CA GLY A 76 3.11 4.96 10.80
C GLY A 76 4.12 6.08 10.55
N GLY A 77 4.97 5.89 9.54
CA GLY A 77 6.00 6.87 9.16
C GLY A 77 6.85 6.44 7.98
N GLY A 78 7.85 7.27 7.65
CA GLY A 78 8.81 7.03 6.57
C GLY A 78 9.22 8.30 5.84
N HIS A 79 9.63 8.15 4.58
CA HIS A 79 10.07 9.22 3.69
C HIS A 79 8.96 9.66 2.72
N PRO A 80 9.07 10.87 2.14
CA PRO A 80 8.06 11.38 1.21
C PRO A 80 7.73 10.47 0.02
N THR A 81 8.69 9.68 -0.46
CA THR A 81 8.50 8.74 -1.57
C THR A 81 8.26 7.30 -1.13
N ALA A 82 8.42 7.01 0.17
CA ALA A 82 8.47 5.66 0.70
C ALA A 82 8.11 5.63 2.20
N ALA A 83 6.89 5.18 2.52
CA ALA A 83 6.41 5.12 3.90
C ALA A 83 5.60 3.84 4.18
N GLY A 84 5.25 3.61 5.44
CA GLY A 84 4.40 2.48 5.79
C GLY A 84 3.68 2.68 7.12
N TYR A 85 2.57 1.96 7.28
CA TYR A 85 1.75 1.96 8.48
C TYR A 85 1.11 0.59 8.70
N HIS A 86 0.45 0.42 9.84
CA HIS A 86 -0.26 -0.80 10.19
C HIS A 86 -1.78 -0.55 10.18
N CYS A 87 -2.52 -1.35 9.42
CA CYS A 87 -3.99 -1.34 9.43
C CYS A 87 -4.48 -2.44 10.38
N ASN A 88 -5.09 -2.03 11.49
CA ASN A 88 -5.56 -2.94 12.56
C ASN A 88 -6.90 -3.64 12.26
N SER A 89 -7.31 -3.71 10.99
CA SER A 89 -8.52 -4.42 10.55
C SER A 89 -8.15 -5.78 9.97
N LYS A 90 -8.98 -6.79 10.22
CA LYS A 90 -8.87 -8.11 9.56
C LYS A 90 -9.50 -8.14 8.17
N ASP A 91 -10.42 -7.22 7.89
CA ASP A 91 -11.02 -7.04 6.57
C ASP A 91 -10.13 -6.14 5.70
N ILE A 92 -9.61 -6.71 4.60
CA ILE A 92 -8.79 -6.00 3.61
C ILE A 92 -9.57 -4.87 2.93
N ASN A 93 -10.88 -5.03 2.69
CA ASN A 93 -11.70 -4.01 2.05
C ASN A 93 -11.83 -2.77 2.95
N HIS A 94 -11.89 -2.98 4.27
CA HIS A 94 -11.83 -1.90 5.23
C HIS A 94 -10.51 -1.13 5.13
N CYS A 95 -9.37 -1.82 5.10
CA CYS A 95 -8.05 -1.18 4.96
C CYS A 95 -7.91 -0.41 3.63
N ILE A 96 -8.39 -0.98 2.52
CA ILE A 96 -8.39 -0.32 1.22
C ILE A 96 -9.24 0.96 1.26
N LYS A 97 -10.48 0.88 1.75
CA LYS A 97 -11.37 2.04 1.85
C LYS A 97 -10.79 3.15 2.73
N GLN A 98 -10.14 2.79 3.83
CA GLN A 98 -9.46 3.78 4.68
C GLN A 98 -8.35 4.53 3.90
N LEU A 99 -7.52 3.80 3.16
CA LEU A 99 -6.46 4.40 2.35
C LEU A 99 -7.05 5.31 1.26
N GLU A 100 -8.08 4.84 0.54
CA GLU A 100 -8.75 5.62 -0.51
C GLU A 100 -9.32 6.93 0.04
N ASN A 101 -10.02 6.87 1.18
CA ASN A 101 -10.58 8.05 1.84
C ASN A 101 -9.49 9.05 2.27
N LYS A 102 -8.34 8.57 2.77
CA LYS A 102 -7.23 9.45 3.15
C LYS A 102 -6.44 9.99 1.96
N PHE A 103 -6.33 9.24 0.88
CA PHE A 103 -5.74 9.75 -0.36
C PHE A 103 -6.63 10.83 -1.00
N ASN A 104 -7.96 10.70 -0.88
CA ASN A 104 -8.92 11.68 -1.40
C ASN A 104 -9.02 12.99 -0.62
N THR A 105 -8.63 13.00 0.66
CA THR A 105 -8.68 14.20 1.53
C THR A 105 -7.36 14.96 1.60
N ASN A 106 -6.31 14.46 0.93
CA ASN A 106 -4.96 15.05 0.90
C ASN A 106 -4.55 15.58 -0.49
N ASN A 107 -5.43 15.44 -1.50
CA ASN A 107 -5.33 16.07 -2.82
C ASN A 107 -6.44 17.11 -2.94
#